data_AF-A0A4V1M596-F1
#
_entry.id   AF-A0A4V1M596-F1
#
_cell.length_a   1.000
_cell.length_b   1.000
_cell.length_c   1.000
_cell.angle_alpha   90.00
_cell.angle_beta   90.00
_cell.angle_gamma   90.00
#
_symmetry.space_group_name_H-M   'P 1'
#
loop_
_entity.id
_entity.type
_entity.pdbx_description
1 polymer ?
#
loop_
_entity_poly.entity_id
_entity_poly.type
_entity_poly.pdbx_seq_one_letter_code
_entity_poly.pdbx_strand_id
1 'polypeptide(L)'
;MILKSKSPSSKGLFWFNAVIGLALQAKMECMTLQIKRFLLLIFLVWGLSSPRGDAQIQQGKASYYHKNLSGKKTYSGERYNSYLYTAAHKKFPMGTWLEVTNIQSGVKSYVRVNDRGPHQKRLLIDVSYSAAKDLGIVGAGIAPVQVRALEAGELADTLLTFLQRRDSLILKEHPYIIHVKKAKKKKKRKKRK
;
A
#
# COMPACT_ATOMS: atom_id res chain seq x y z
N MET A 1 -52.84 46.42 -61.75
CA MET A 1 -52.31 45.03 -61.65
C MET A 1 -51.77 44.82 -60.24
N ILE A 2 -52.54 44.19 -59.36
CA ILE A 2 -52.11 43.90 -57.98
C ILE A 2 -51.52 42.48 -58.00
N LEU A 3 -50.19 42.38 -57.84
CA LEU A 3 -49.48 41.11 -57.72
C LEU A 3 -49.83 40.46 -56.38
N LYS A 4 -50.62 39.38 -56.42
CA LYS A 4 -50.83 38.50 -55.26
C LYS A 4 -49.55 37.71 -55.01
N SER A 5 -48.79 38.08 -53.99
CA SER A 5 -47.69 37.24 -53.49
C SER A 5 -48.28 36.00 -52.83
N LYS A 6 -47.86 34.81 -53.31
CA LYS A 6 -48.21 33.53 -52.68
C LYS A 6 -47.44 33.41 -51.38
N SER A 7 -48.14 33.25 -50.25
CA SER A 7 -47.51 32.91 -48.98
C SER A 7 -46.90 31.50 -49.03
N PRO A 8 -45.73 31.28 -48.41
CA PRO A 8 -45.07 29.98 -48.47
C PRO A 8 -45.91 28.93 -47.73
N SER A 9 -46.00 27.73 -48.32
CA SER A 9 -46.78 26.64 -47.74
C SER A 9 -46.23 26.22 -46.38
N SER A 10 -47.13 25.94 -45.43
CA SER A 10 -46.79 25.48 -44.07
C SER A 10 -45.89 24.24 -44.05
N LYS A 11 -45.96 23.40 -45.09
CA LYS A 11 -45.10 22.22 -45.26
C LYS A 11 -43.64 22.59 -45.49
N GLY A 12 -43.34 23.67 -46.20
CA GLY A 12 -41.97 24.14 -46.45
C GLY A 12 -41.29 24.66 -45.17
N LEU A 13 -42.05 25.38 -44.34
CA LEU A 13 -41.56 25.91 -43.06
C LEU A 13 -41.31 24.80 -42.03
N PHE A 14 -42.14 23.74 -42.05
CA PHE A 14 -41.96 22.57 -41.21
C PHE A 14 -40.69 21.79 -41.56
N TRP A 15 -40.44 21.55 -42.85
CA TRP A 15 -39.21 20.89 -43.33
C TRP A 15 -37.96 21.72 -43.06
N PHE A 16 -38.03 23.04 -43.25
CA PHE A 16 -36.90 23.94 -42.98
C PHE A 16 -36.52 23.95 -41.50
N ASN A 17 -37.51 24.02 -40.59
CA ASN A 17 -37.27 23.96 -39.15
C ASN A 17 -36.79 22.58 -38.67
N ALA A 18 -37.26 21.48 -39.29
CA ALA A 18 -36.80 20.12 -38.98
C ALA A 18 -35.32 19.90 -39.37
N VAL A 19 -34.89 20.41 -40.53
CA VAL A 19 -33.49 20.31 -40.99
C VAL A 19 -32.56 21.15 -40.11
N ILE A 20 -32.97 22.37 -39.72
CA ILE A 20 -32.21 23.21 -38.79
C ILE A 20 -32.13 22.54 -37.40
N GLY A 21 -33.23 21.95 -36.92
CA GLY A 21 -33.26 21.21 -35.66
C GLY A 21 -32.32 20.02 -35.65
N LEU A 22 -32.28 19.22 -36.73
CA LEU A 22 -31.34 18.10 -36.86
C LEU A 22 -29.88 18.57 -36.89
N ALA A 23 -29.59 19.66 -37.62
CA ALA A 23 -28.24 20.21 -37.70
C ALA A 23 -27.76 20.79 -36.36
N LEU A 24 -28.66 21.40 -35.58
CA LEU A 24 -28.38 21.86 -34.21
C LEU A 24 -28.17 20.69 -33.24
N GLN A 25 -28.98 19.63 -33.35
CA GLN A 25 -28.82 18.41 -32.56
C GLN A 25 -27.45 17.76 -32.80
N ALA A 26 -27.05 17.60 -34.06
CA ALA A 26 -25.75 17.04 -34.43
C ALA A 26 -24.55 17.91 -33.98
N LYS A 27 -24.69 19.24 -34.03
CA LYS A 27 -23.67 20.18 -33.51
C LYS A 27 -23.54 20.10 -31.98
N MET A 28 -24.65 19.98 -31.26
CA MET A 28 -24.67 19.81 -29.81
C MET A 28 -24.03 18.48 -29.38
N GLU A 29 -24.34 17.39 -30.09
CA GLU A 29 -23.73 16.08 -29.84
C GLU A 29 -22.21 16.10 -30.11
N CYS A 30 -21.77 16.72 -31.21
CA CYS A 30 -20.35 16.87 -31.53
C CYS A 30 -19.59 17.72 -30.48
N MET A 31 -20.19 18.83 -30.03
CA MET A 31 -19.62 19.69 -29.00
C MET A 31 -19.53 18.97 -27.65
N THR A 32 -20.54 18.19 -27.27
CA THR A 32 -20.49 17.38 -26.03
C THR A 32 -19.45 16.27 -26.11
N LEU A 33 -19.19 15.72 -27.31
CA LEU A 33 -18.12 14.73 -27.53
C LEU A 33 -16.74 15.39 -27.39
N GLN A 34 -16.55 16.61 -27.89
CA GLN A 34 -15.31 17.37 -27.70
C GLN A 34 -15.06 17.68 -26.22
N ILE A 35 -16.09 18.09 -25.48
CA ILE A 35 -15.99 18.37 -24.04
C ILE A 35 -15.68 17.09 -23.25
N LYS A 36 -16.34 15.96 -23.56
CA LYS A 36 -16.06 14.66 -22.92
C LYS A 36 -14.63 14.19 -23.19
N ARG A 37 -14.10 14.38 -24.40
CA ARG A 37 -12.69 14.09 -24.74
C ARG A 37 -11.73 14.97 -23.97
N PHE A 38 -12.06 16.25 -23.79
CA PHE A 38 -11.24 17.17 -23.00
C PHE A 38 -11.24 16.79 -21.51
N LEU A 39 -12.40 16.44 -20.95
CA LEU A 39 -12.52 15.95 -19.57
C LEU A 39 -11.79 14.61 -19.36
N LEU A 40 -11.86 13.70 -20.33
CA LEU A 40 -11.10 12.45 -20.32
C LEU A 40 -9.58 12.71 -20.34
N LEU A 41 -9.12 13.66 -21.16
CA LEU A 41 -7.71 14.04 -21.22
C LEU A 41 -7.24 14.72 -19.93
N ILE A 42 -8.05 15.59 -19.32
CA ILE A 42 -7.74 16.18 -18.01
C ILE A 42 -7.63 15.09 -16.96
N PHE A 43 -8.59 14.15 -16.91
CA PHE A 43 -8.56 13.02 -15.97
C PHE A 43 -7.33 12.12 -16.19
N LEU A 44 -6.93 11.91 -17.44
CA LEU A 44 -5.76 11.09 -17.80
C LEU A 44 -4.43 11.79 -17.46
N VAL A 45 -4.35 13.11 -17.67
CA VAL A 45 -3.18 13.94 -17.31
C VAL A 45 -3.04 14.08 -15.79
N TRP A 46 -4.15 14.25 -15.07
CA TRP A 46 -4.14 14.31 -13.61
C TRP A 46 -3.95 12.94 -12.97
N GLY A 47 -4.42 11.86 -13.60
CA GLY A 47 -4.22 10.48 -13.15
C GLY A 47 -2.78 9.98 -13.29
N LEU A 48 -1.99 10.53 -14.22
CA LEU A 48 -0.59 10.15 -14.44
C LEU A 48 0.40 10.83 -13.47
N SER A 49 -0.03 11.87 -12.75
CA SER A 49 0.79 12.53 -11.73
C SER A 49 0.64 11.83 -10.38
N SER A 50 1.00 10.55 -10.30
CA SER A 50 1.30 9.98 -8.98
C SER A 50 2.60 10.63 -8.49
N PRO A 51 2.61 11.34 -7.34
CA PRO A 51 3.86 11.82 -6.79
C PRO A 51 4.76 10.60 -6.60
N ARG A 52 5.88 10.56 -7.34
CA ARG A 52 6.98 9.66 -7.02
C ARG A 52 7.43 10.12 -5.64
N GLY A 53 7.03 9.39 -4.62
CA GLY A 53 7.41 9.73 -3.26
C GLY A 53 8.92 9.62 -3.19
N ASP A 54 9.61 10.77 -3.08
CA ASP A 54 11.02 10.80 -2.71
C ASP A 54 11.24 9.79 -1.60
N ALA A 55 12.19 8.86 -1.77
CA ALA A 55 12.48 7.81 -0.81
C ALA A 55 12.57 8.40 0.60
N GLN A 56 11.49 8.25 1.39
CA GLN A 56 11.35 9.00 2.63
C GLN A 56 12.35 8.47 3.65
N ILE A 57 13.50 9.12 3.77
CA ILE A 57 14.51 8.81 4.78
C ILE A 57 14.01 9.30 6.12
N GLN A 58 13.92 8.40 7.10
CA GLN A 58 13.52 8.71 8.48
C GLN A 58 14.62 8.25 9.43
N GLN A 59 14.95 9.08 10.40
CA GLN A 59 15.85 8.71 11.50
C GLN A 59 15.06 8.59 12.80
N GLY A 60 15.46 7.65 13.65
CA GLY A 60 14.82 7.42 14.93
C GLY A 60 15.40 6.23 15.65
N LYS A 61 14.62 5.61 16.54
CA LYS A 61 15.06 4.44 17.32
C LYS A 61 14.36 3.19 16.83
N ALA A 62 15.13 2.13 16.59
CA ALA A 62 14.61 0.79 16.36
C ALA A 62 14.57 0.01 17.67
N SER A 63 13.54 -0.82 17.83
CA SER A 63 13.55 -1.94 18.77
C SER A 63 13.27 -3.25 18.01
N TYR A 64 13.09 -4.36 18.71
CA TYR A 64 12.75 -5.62 18.08
C TYR A 64 11.71 -6.43 18.84
N TYR A 65 10.96 -7.24 18.10
CA TYR A 65 9.96 -8.13 18.67
C TYR A 65 10.60 -9.27 19.47
N HIS A 66 10.02 -9.57 20.62
CA HIS A 66 10.43 -10.73 21.42
C HIS A 66 10.08 -12.03 20.70
N LYS A 67 10.97 -13.03 20.74
CA LYS A 67 10.79 -14.35 20.07
C LYS A 67 9.46 -15.04 20.41
N ASN A 68 8.99 -14.89 21.64
CA ASN A 68 7.72 -15.42 22.16
C ASN A 68 6.45 -14.89 21.46
N LEU A 69 6.58 -13.86 20.61
CA LEU A 69 5.48 -13.40 19.77
C LEU A 69 5.32 -14.25 18.51
N SER A 70 6.28 -15.13 18.20
CA SER A 70 6.21 -16.00 17.02
C SER A 70 4.92 -16.80 17.00
N GLY A 71 4.29 -16.85 15.83
CA GLY A 71 2.97 -17.46 15.63
C GLY A 71 1.79 -16.54 15.89
N LYS A 72 1.94 -15.35 16.49
CA LYS A 72 0.85 -14.37 16.62
C LYS A 72 0.55 -13.69 15.27
N LYS A 73 -0.71 -13.32 15.04
CA LYS A 73 -1.08 -12.56 13.84
C LYS A 73 -0.56 -11.13 13.92
N THR A 74 0.02 -10.64 12.84
CA THR A 74 0.35 -9.23 12.59
C THR A 74 -0.86 -8.51 11.99
N TYR A 75 -0.74 -7.20 11.80
CA TYR A 75 -1.75 -6.38 11.13
C TYR A 75 -2.01 -6.81 9.68
N SER A 76 -1.01 -7.31 8.94
CA SER A 76 -1.24 -7.85 7.59
C SER A 76 -2.05 -9.15 7.58
N GLY A 77 -2.26 -9.77 8.75
CA GLY A 77 -2.91 -11.07 8.90
C GLY A 77 -1.94 -12.26 8.83
N GLU A 78 -0.70 -12.04 8.39
CA GLU A 78 0.38 -13.02 8.47
C GLU A 78 0.71 -13.37 9.92
N ARG A 79 1.28 -14.55 10.18
CA ARG A 79 1.84 -14.83 11.50
C ARG A 79 3.24 -14.25 11.57
N TYR A 80 3.59 -13.65 12.71
CA TYR A 80 4.96 -13.24 12.98
C TYR A 80 5.86 -14.48 13.11
N ASN A 81 7.06 -14.40 12.54
CA ASN A 81 8.11 -15.41 12.66
C ASN A 81 9.41 -14.68 12.97
N SER A 82 10.04 -15.02 14.11
CA SER A 82 11.27 -14.37 14.55
C SER A 82 12.46 -14.56 13.60
N TYR A 83 12.41 -15.59 12.74
CA TYR A 83 13.46 -15.91 11.78
C TYR A 83 13.37 -15.10 10.49
N LEU A 84 12.16 -14.62 10.13
CA LEU A 84 11.95 -13.80 8.94
C LEU A 84 12.40 -12.36 9.14
N TYR A 85 12.61 -11.64 8.05
CA TYR A 85 13.03 -10.24 8.05
C TYR A 85 11.84 -9.32 7.82
N THR A 86 11.07 -9.12 8.87
CA THR A 86 9.88 -8.27 8.83
C THR A 86 9.94 -7.15 9.86
N ALA A 87 9.11 -6.14 9.70
CA ALA A 87 9.04 -5.02 10.62
C ALA A 87 7.63 -4.44 10.77
N ALA A 88 7.43 -3.76 11.89
CA ALA A 88 6.27 -2.93 12.15
C ALA A 88 6.60 -1.46 12.01
N HIS A 89 5.77 -0.74 11.26
CA HIS A 89 5.95 0.69 11.04
C HIS A 89 4.61 1.44 10.99
N LYS A 90 4.62 2.72 11.42
CA LYS A 90 3.42 3.54 11.62
C LYS A 90 2.79 3.99 10.30
N LYS A 91 3.62 4.38 9.32
CA LYS A 91 3.17 5.09 8.11
C LYS A 91 3.44 4.33 6.80
N PHE A 92 4.61 3.72 6.62
CA PHE A 92 4.92 2.97 5.41
C PHE A 92 3.83 1.95 5.03
N PRO A 93 3.48 1.83 3.73
CA PRO A 93 2.53 0.85 3.24
C PRO A 93 2.92 -0.59 3.63
N MET A 94 1.93 -1.48 3.69
CA MET A 94 2.19 -2.90 3.88
C MET A 94 2.87 -3.47 2.64
N GLY A 95 3.81 -4.39 2.84
CA GLY A 95 4.60 -4.99 1.76
C GLY A 95 5.79 -4.15 1.31
N THR A 96 5.93 -2.90 1.76
CA THR A 96 7.10 -2.08 1.45
C THR A 96 8.36 -2.71 2.03
N TRP A 97 9.41 -2.80 1.21
CA TRP A 97 10.75 -3.15 1.65
C TRP A 97 11.49 -1.93 2.15
N LEU A 98 12.12 -2.06 3.31
CA LEU A 98 12.89 -1.01 3.95
C LEU A 98 14.34 -1.45 4.10
N GLU A 99 15.26 -0.54 3.81
CA GLU A 99 16.62 -0.61 4.29
C GLU A 99 16.68 0.05 5.66
N VAL A 100 17.09 -0.71 6.67
CA VAL A 100 17.33 -0.22 8.03
C VAL A 100 18.83 -0.22 8.27
N THR A 101 19.38 0.93 8.62
CA THR A 101 20.80 1.11 8.89
C THR A 101 20.98 1.47 10.36
N ASN A 102 21.77 0.69 11.10
CA ASN A 102 22.21 1.08 12.43
C ASN A 102 23.22 2.23 12.31
N ILE A 103 22.88 3.41 12.83
CA ILE A 103 23.70 4.62 12.67
C ILE A 103 25.05 4.49 13.38
N GLN A 104 25.12 3.70 14.47
CA GLN A 104 26.35 3.54 15.25
C GLN A 104 27.37 2.64 14.57
N SER A 105 26.92 1.55 13.94
CA SER A 105 27.81 0.56 13.32
C SER A 105 27.88 0.66 11.79
N GLY A 106 26.95 1.37 11.16
CA GLY A 106 26.79 1.41 9.70
C GLY A 106 26.18 0.13 9.10
N VAL A 107 25.90 -0.89 9.92
CA VAL A 107 25.37 -2.19 9.45
C VAL A 107 23.93 -2.04 9.00
N LYS A 108 23.58 -2.73 7.90
CA LYS A 108 22.27 -2.65 7.25
C LYS A 108 21.53 -3.98 7.34
N SER A 109 20.20 -3.90 7.39
CA SER A 109 19.30 -5.04 7.24
C SER A 109 18.08 -4.63 6.42
N TYR A 110 17.65 -5.53 5.53
CA TYR A 110 16.49 -5.33 4.67
C TYR A 110 15.27 -6.07 5.22
N VAL A 111 14.19 -5.33 5.47
CA VAL A 111 12.98 -5.86 6.12
C VAL A 111 11.73 -5.48 5.34
N ARG A 112 10.72 -6.37 5.34
CA ARG A 112 9.40 -6.07 4.77
C ARG A 112 8.43 -5.59 5.85
N VAL A 113 7.70 -4.53 5.57
CA VAL A 113 6.63 -4.06 6.47
C VAL A 113 5.45 -5.02 6.39
N ASN A 114 5.13 -5.69 7.48
CA ASN A 114 3.95 -6.57 7.57
C ASN A 114 3.12 -6.36 8.84
N ASP A 115 3.47 -5.38 9.66
CA ASP A 115 2.75 -5.06 10.88
C ASP A 115 2.64 -3.55 11.13
N ARG A 116 1.73 -3.15 12.02
CA ARG A 116 1.56 -1.76 12.48
C ARG A 116 2.10 -1.62 13.89
N GLY A 117 2.86 -0.55 14.08
CA GLY A 117 3.60 -0.26 15.29
C GLY A 117 4.78 0.65 14.95
N PRO A 118 5.71 0.93 15.86
CA PRO A 118 5.65 0.62 17.30
C PRO A 118 4.54 1.42 17.99
N HIS A 119 3.91 0.87 19.03
CA HIS A 119 2.92 1.64 19.81
C HIS A 119 3.56 2.71 20.71
N GLN A 120 4.86 2.60 20.98
CA GLN A 120 5.61 3.60 21.72
C GLN A 120 5.95 4.79 20.81
N LYS A 121 5.60 6.01 21.23
CA LYS A 121 5.83 7.24 20.43
C LYS A 121 7.30 7.47 20.10
N ARG A 122 8.22 7.10 21.01
CA ARG A 122 9.68 7.27 20.88
C ARG A 122 10.36 6.33 19.89
N LEU A 123 9.68 5.27 19.46
CA LEU A 123 10.24 4.27 18.54
C LEU A 123 9.72 4.52 17.12
N LEU A 124 10.64 4.42 16.16
CA LEU A 124 10.37 4.57 14.73
C LEU A 124 9.89 3.24 14.14
N ILE A 125 10.57 2.14 14.47
CA ILE A 125 10.36 0.83 13.84
C ILE A 125 10.63 -0.30 14.85
N ASP A 126 9.83 -1.36 14.79
CA ASP A 126 10.11 -2.62 15.49
C ASP A 126 10.48 -3.67 14.45
N VAL A 127 11.71 -4.16 14.47
CA VAL A 127 12.17 -5.19 13.53
C VAL A 127 12.02 -6.60 14.10
N SER A 128 12.12 -7.62 13.25
CA SER A 128 12.18 -9.01 13.68
C SER A 128 13.47 -9.32 14.45
N TYR A 129 13.50 -10.46 15.15
CA TYR A 129 14.70 -10.86 15.89
C TYR A 129 15.89 -11.10 14.97
N SER A 130 15.71 -11.77 13.82
CA SER A 130 16.80 -11.95 12.85
C SER A 130 17.36 -10.62 12.33
N ALA A 131 16.48 -9.70 11.94
CA ALA A 131 16.91 -8.37 11.50
C ALA A 131 17.65 -7.61 12.62
N ALA A 132 17.19 -7.73 13.87
CA ALA A 132 17.87 -7.13 15.02
C ALA A 132 19.24 -7.74 15.28
N LYS A 133 19.38 -9.06 15.09
CA LYS A 133 20.65 -9.78 15.23
C LYS A 133 21.65 -9.29 14.20
N ASP A 134 21.23 -9.15 12.94
CA ASP A 134 22.08 -8.65 11.86
C ASP A 134 22.47 -7.19 12.08
N LEU A 135 21.54 -6.36 12.56
CA LEU A 135 21.83 -4.96 12.92
C LEU A 135 22.74 -4.81 14.16
N GLY A 136 23.00 -5.90 14.89
CA GLY A 136 23.80 -5.89 16.11
C GLY A 136 23.12 -5.24 17.32
N ILE A 137 21.78 -5.16 17.34
CA ILE A 137 21.03 -4.41 18.37
C ILE A 137 20.42 -5.30 19.46
N VAL A 138 20.55 -6.63 19.35
CA VAL A 138 19.93 -7.58 20.30
C VAL A 138 20.36 -7.33 21.74
N GLY A 139 21.67 -7.09 21.97
CA GLY A 139 22.23 -6.85 23.30
C GLY A 139 21.81 -5.51 23.89
N ALA A 140 21.77 -4.45 23.07
CA ALA A 140 21.35 -3.11 23.49
C ALA A 140 19.83 -2.97 23.66
N GLY A 141 19.04 -3.82 22.99
CA GLY A 141 17.58 -3.73 22.97
C GLY A 141 17.04 -2.68 22.00
N ILE A 142 17.64 -1.49 22.01
CA ILE A 142 17.24 -0.32 21.20
C ILE A 142 18.49 0.33 20.61
N ALA A 143 18.41 0.79 19.37
CA ALA A 143 19.50 1.52 18.72
C ALA A 143 18.99 2.66 17.83
N PRO A 144 19.78 3.73 17.62
CA PRO A 144 19.48 4.74 16.61
C PRO A 144 19.65 4.14 15.21
N VAL A 145 18.64 4.34 14.36
CA VAL A 145 18.61 3.83 12.99
C VAL A 145 18.18 4.90 12.00
N GLN A 146 18.63 4.73 10.77
CA GLN A 146 18.08 5.38 9.59
C GLN A 146 17.29 4.34 8.81
N VAL A 147 16.09 4.71 8.38
CA VAL A 147 15.16 3.85 7.62
C VAL A 147 14.83 4.55 6.32
N ARG A 148 14.92 3.84 5.20
CA ARG A 148 14.45 4.31 3.90
C ARG A 148 13.66 3.21 3.19
N ALA A 149 12.64 3.62 2.43
CA ALA A 149 11.96 2.70 1.53
C ALA A 149 12.85 2.41 0.32
N LEU A 150 12.88 1.14 -0.09
CA LEU A 150 13.52 0.76 -1.35
C LEU A 150 12.61 1.14 -2.52
N GLU A 151 13.17 1.82 -3.50
CA GLU A 151 12.44 2.15 -4.72
C GLU A 151 12.33 0.94 -5.67
N ALA A 152 11.37 0.97 -6.59
CA ALA A 152 11.16 -0.12 -7.55
C ALA A 152 12.41 -0.41 -8.39
N GLY A 153 13.20 0.63 -8.74
CA GLY A 153 14.46 0.46 -9.46
C GLY A 153 15.57 -0.19 -8.64
N GLU A 154 15.60 0.03 -7.32
CA GLU A 154 16.55 -0.63 -6.40
C GLU A 154 16.14 -2.07 -6.10
N LEU A 155 14.84 -2.32 -6.08
CA LEU A 155 14.21 -3.65 -6.02
C LEU A 155 14.28 -4.40 -7.35
N ALA A 156 15.25 -4.10 -8.22
CA ALA A 156 15.48 -4.81 -9.48
C ALA A 156 15.33 -6.33 -9.26
N ASP A 157 14.73 -7.02 -10.23
CA ASP A 157 14.15 -8.36 -10.07
C ASP A 157 15.04 -9.34 -9.29
N THR A 158 16.37 -9.25 -9.45
CA THR A 158 17.36 -10.05 -8.71
C THR A 158 17.30 -9.89 -7.19
N LEU A 159 17.22 -8.66 -6.66
CA LEU A 159 17.23 -8.42 -5.20
C LEU A 159 15.92 -8.88 -4.57
N LEU A 160 14.79 -8.51 -5.17
CA LEU A 160 13.48 -8.93 -4.66
C LEU A 160 13.35 -10.46 -4.72
N THR A 161 13.77 -11.09 -5.82
CA THR A 161 13.80 -12.55 -5.95
C THR A 161 14.69 -13.18 -4.90
N PHE A 162 15.87 -12.62 -4.64
CA PHE A 162 16.77 -13.09 -3.59
C PHE A 162 16.11 -13.01 -2.20
N LEU A 163 15.54 -11.85 -1.84
CA LEU A 163 14.88 -11.65 -0.55
C LEU A 163 13.68 -12.58 -0.36
N GLN A 164 12.85 -12.74 -1.40
CA GLN A 164 11.71 -13.66 -1.39
C GLN A 164 12.16 -15.12 -1.30
N ARG A 165 13.22 -15.51 -2.03
CA ARG A 165 13.78 -16.87 -1.97
C ARG A 165 14.35 -17.17 -0.59
N ARG A 166 15.11 -16.23 -0.01
CA ARG A 166 15.61 -16.33 1.37
C ARG A 166 14.46 -16.56 2.35
N ASP A 167 13.44 -15.71 2.31
CA ASP A 167 12.29 -15.81 3.20
C ASP A 167 11.51 -17.13 3.01
N SER A 168 11.40 -17.63 1.77
CA SER A 168 10.80 -18.94 1.48
C SER A 168 11.59 -20.10 2.07
N LEU A 169 12.93 -20.06 1.99
CA LEU A 169 13.79 -21.08 2.60
C LEU A 169 13.69 -21.05 4.13
N ILE A 170 13.71 -19.87 4.74
CA ILE A 170 13.51 -19.70 6.18
C ILE A 170 12.17 -20.29 6.62
N LEU A 171 11.10 -20.12 5.85
CA LEU A 171 9.79 -20.71 6.17
C LEU A 171 9.78 -22.24 6.08
N LYS A 172 10.57 -22.83 5.18
CA LYS A 172 10.71 -24.29 5.08
C LYS A 172 11.47 -24.86 6.28
N GLU A 173 12.54 -24.18 6.71
CA GLU A 173 13.37 -24.60 7.86
C GLU A 173 12.71 -24.29 9.22
N HIS A 174 12.01 -23.17 9.29
CA HIS A 174 11.39 -22.64 10.51
C HIS A 174 9.91 -22.32 10.26
N PRO A 175 9.04 -23.34 10.14
CA PRO A 175 7.63 -23.13 9.89
C PRO A 175 6.95 -22.42 11.07
N TYR A 176 5.82 -21.77 10.79
CA TYR A 176 5.06 -21.04 11.81
C TYR A 176 4.63 -21.96 12.96
N ILE A 177 5.04 -21.63 14.17
CA ILE A 177 4.63 -22.35 15.38
C ILE A 177 3.20 -21.94 15.73
N ILE A 178 2.25 -22.86 15.53
CA ILE A 178 0.87 -22.66 15.98
C ILE A 178 0.77 -23.15 17.43
N HIS A 179 0.82 -22.21 18.37
CA HIS A 179 0.48 -22.52 19.76
C HIS A 179 -1.03 -22.74 19.89
N VAL A 180 -1.48 -24.00 19.72
CA VAL A 180 -2.87 -24.39 20.00
C VAL A 180 -3.08 -24.30 21.52
N LYS A 181 -3.85 -23.30 21.97
CA LYS A 181 -4.26 -23.21 23.37
C LYS A 181 -5.12 -24.43 23.70
N LYS A 182 -4.60 -25.40 24.45
CA LYS A 182 -5.42 -26.48 25.03
C LYS A 182 -6.52 -25.85 25.88
N ALA A 183 -7.77 -26.24 25.64
CA ALA A 183 -8.91 -25.72 26.38
C ALA A 183 -8.72 -25.98 27.88
N LYS A 184 -8.72 -24.92 28.70
CA LYS A 184 -8.70 -25.05 30.17
C LYS A 184 -10.02 -25.69 30.61
N LYS A 185 -9.98 -26.97 31.01
CA LYS A 185 -11.12 -27.68 31.61
C LYS A 185 -11.48 -26.95 32.91
N LYS A 186 -12.59 -26.19 32.94
CA LYS A 186 -13.12 -25.56 34.17
C LYS A 186 -13.45 -26.67 35.17
N LYS A 187 -12.62 -26.87 36.21
CA LYS A 187 -13.00 -27.69 37.38
C LYS A 187 -14.15 -26.95 38.10
N LYS A 188 -15.39 -27.38 37.90
CA LYS A 188 -16.54 -26.99 38.75
C LYS A 188 -16.23 -27.45 40.18
N ARG A 189 -15.84 -26.54 41.08
CA ARG A 189 -15.84 -26.79 42.53
C ARG A 189 -17.30 -26.96 42.96
N LYS A 190 -17.76 -28.20 43.17
CA LYS A 190 -19.00 -28.48 43.92
C LYS A 190 -18.77 -27.98 45.35
N LYS A 191 -19.42 -26.87 45.74
CA LYS A 191 -19.59 -26.52 47.15
C LYS A 191 -20.48 -27.60 47.78
N ARG A 192 -19.91 -28.45 48.63
CA ARG A 192 -20.67 -29.24 49.59
C ARG A 192 -21.07 -28.28 50.71
N LYS A 193 -22.38 -28.09 50.89
CA LYS A 193 -22.99 -27.68 52.15
C LYS A 193 -23.69 -28.91 52.70
#